data_AF-A0ABD1RNZ7-F1
#
_entry.id   AF-A0ABD1RNZ7-F1
#
_cell.length_a   1.000
_cell.length_b   1.000
_cell.length_c   1.000
_cell.angle_alpha   90.00
_cell.angle_beta   90.00
_cell.angle_gamma   90.00
#
_symmetry.space_group_name_H-M   'P 1'
#
loop_
_entity.id
_entity.type
_entity.pdbx_description
1 polymer ?
#
loop_
_entity_poly.entity_id
_entity_poly.type
_entity_poly.pdbx_seq_one_letter_code
_entity_poly.pdbx_strand_id
1 'polypeptide(L)'
;MSLPTLGEQASIAPSPLPVAVIQKLQAILGRLIANNRLEKCISIYIEVRSLNVRASLEALNLDYLGISVSEFNNVSNIEGYISKWAKHLEFAVKHLFETEYKLCNDIFDRMGLDVWKSCFAETAGQAGILAFLQFGKTVTESKKDPIKLLKLLDIFASFSKLRLDFNRLFGGAACTEIQNLTRDLIKNVIERACENFWELLVQVELQRHTPPPSDGSVPRVVTFITDYCNQLLADECKPVLTQVLVIERSWKNEKFQERILTVELLNLMKAIELNLETWSKAYEDAVFSYVFLMNNHWHLYKHLKGTKLGNLLGDSWLREHEQYKEYYSTMYLRESWGKLPAFLSREGLILFSGGRATARDLVKKRLKSFNEALSFNEALDNMYKKQSYWIILDKGLREKTCQVIIQTIVPVYRSYMQNYGPIVEQDPSASKYAKYTAQSSEKMFDLLFHPKRVSHGSFKMRHSNEKFDNKVTNHYRNSPTVK
;
A
#
# COMPACT_ATOMS: atom_id res chain seq x y z
N MET A 1 19.87 -61.52 0.90
CA MET A 1 18.71 -60.64 0.65
C MET A 1 18.63 -59.68 1.81
N SER A 2 18.93 -58.42 1.53
CA SER A 2 19.01 -57.29 2.44
C SER A 2 17.62 -56.91 2.96
N LEU A 3 17.50 -56.73 4.28
CA LEU A 3 16.32 -56.16 4.93
C LEU A 3 16.17 -54.68 4.51
N PRO A 4 14.93 -54.19 4.29
CA PRO A 4 14.71 -52.78 4.00
C PRO A 4 14.95 -51.94 5.26
N THR A 5 15.72 -50.87 5.09
CA THR A 5 15.88 -49.76 6.03
C THR A 5 14.53 -49.14 6.38
N LEU A 6 14.22 -49.11 7.68
CA LEU A 6 13.07 -48.42 8.25
C LEU A 6 13.25 -46.91 8.03
N GLY A 7 12.46 -46.34 7.12
CA GLY A 7 12.46 -44.89 6.90
C GLY A 7 11.96 -44.17 8.15
N GLU A 8 12.70 -43.15 8.57
CA GLU A 8 12.26 -42.15 9.55
C GLU A 8 10.98 -41.48 9.04
N GLN A 9 9.82 -41.97 9.50
CA GLN A 9 8.57 -41.24 9.36
C GLN A 9 8.58 -40.11 10.37
N ALA A 10 8.74 -38.88 9.87
CA ALA A 10 8.58 -37.66 10.63
C ALA A 10 7.17 -37.63 11.27
N SER A 11 7.10 -37.90 12.57
CA SER A 11 5.86 -37.79 13.35
C SER A 11 5.62 -36.32 13.67
N ILE A 12 4.53 -35.77 13.14
CA ILE A 12 4.19 -34.34 13.25
C ILE A 12 3.77 -33.95 14.68
N ALA A 13 3.49 -34.91 15.56
CA ALA A 13 3.26 -34.65 16.98
C ALA A 13 3.85 -35.77 17.85
N PRO A 14 4.36 -35.46 19.07
CA PRO A 14 4.60 -36.50 20.06
C PRO A 14 3.25 -37.08 20.47
N SER A 15 2.98 -38.34 20.12
CA SER A 15 1.83 -39.05 20.68
C SER A 15 1.97 -39.02 22.21
N PRO A 16 0.93 -38.64 22.97
CA PRO A 16 1.00 -38.65 24.43
C PRO A 16 1.41 -40.05 24.88
N LEU A 17 2.43 -40.13 25.74
CA LEU A 17 2.94 -41.41 26.23
C LEU A 17 1.78 -42.17 26.90
N PRO A 18 1.60 -43.47 26.62
CA PRO A 18 0.54 -44.25 27.26
C PRO A 18 0.66 -44.18 28.78
N VAL A 19 -0.48 -44.14 29.49
CA VAL A 19 -0.52 -44.04 30.96
C VAL A 19 0.33 -45.13 31.63
N ALA A 20 0.33 -46.35 31.08
CA ALA A 20 1.15 -47.44 31.57
C ALA A 20 2.67 -47.16 31.49
N VAL A 21 3.12 -46.39 30.48
CA VAL A 21 4.52 -45.97 30.34
C VAL A 21 4.83 -44.88 31.36
N ILE A 22 3.93 -43.91 31.56
CA ILE A 22 4.09 -42.85 32.57
C ILE A 22 4.25 -43.47 33.97
N GLN A 23 3.39 -44.44 34.32
CA GLN A 23 3.47 -45.14 35.60
C GLN A 23 4.81 -45.88 35.79
N LYS A 24 5.32 -46.51 34.72
CA LYS A 24 6.65 -47.15 34.74
C LYS A 24 7.77 -46.12 34.93
N LEU A 25 7.71 -44.99 34.22
CA LEU A 25 8.67 -43.90 34.37
C LEU A 25 8.67 -43.33 35.79
N GLN A 26 7.49 -43.12 36.38
CA GLN A 26 7.36 -42.69 37.78
C GLN A 26 7.98 -43.71 38.76
N ALA A 27 7.79 -45.02 38.52
CA ALA A 27 8.39 -46.06 39.35
C ALA A 27 9.93 -46.10 39.24
N ILE A 28 10.46 -45.95 38.01
CA ILE A 28 11.91 -45.86 37.76
C ILE A 28 12.47 -44.61 38.45
N LEU A 29 11.79 -43.47 38.29
CA LEU A 29 12.15 -42.21 38.91
C LEU A 29 12.20 -42.35 40.44
N GLY A 30 11.19 -42.97 41.06
CA GLY A 30 11.17 -43.29 42.48
C GLY A 30 12.39 -44.08 42.96
N ARG A 31 12.83 -45.07 42.17
CA ARG A 31 14.04 -45.85 42.46
C ARG A 31 15.32 -45.03 42.29
N LEU A 32 15.39 -44.14 41.31
CA LEU A 32 16.56 -43.29 41.07
C LEU A 32 16.71 -42.21 42.16
N ILE A 33 15.61 -41.67 42.69
CA ILE A 33 15.62 -40.77 43.85
C ILE A 33 16.23 -41.47 45.06
N ALA A 34 15.76 -42.69 45.36
CA ALA A 34 16.25 -43.48 46.51
C ALA A 34 17.76 -43.78 46.44
N ASN A 35 18.36 -43.65 45.25
CA ASN A 35 19.80 -43.84 45.01
C ASN A 35 20.55 -42.52 44.75
N ASN A 36 19.96 -41.35 45.08
CA ASN A 36 20.56 -40.02 44.88
C ASN A 36 21.00 -39.72 43.43
N ARG A 37 20.26 -40.23 42.43
CA ARG A 37 20.57 -40.02 40.99
C ARG A 37 19.52 -39.16 40.25
N LEU A 38 18.82 -38.30 40.98
CA LEU A 38 17.73 -37.48 40.45
C LEU A 38 18.20 -36.50 39.37
N GLU A 39 19.25 -35.73 39.63
CA GLU A 39 19.76 -34.71 38.69
C GLU A 39 20.16 -35.31 37.34
N LYS A 40 20.85 -36.46 37.35
CA LYS A 40 21.20 -37.20 36.12
C LYS A 40 19.95 -37.67 35.37
N CYS A 41 18.91 -38.10 36.08
CA CYS A 41 17.65 -38.51 35.46
C CYS A 41 16.94 -37.33 34.81
N ILE A 42 16.90 -36.18 35.49
CA ILE A 42 16.30 -34.94 34.96
C ILE A 42 17.06 -34.48 33.72
N SER A 43 18.39 -34.45 33.76
CA SER A 43 19.22 -34.07 32.61
C SER A 43 18.97 -34.96 31.38
N ILE A 44 18.95 -36.29 31.55
CA ILE A 44 18.65 -37.23 30.46
C ILE A 44 17.22 -37.03 29.94
N TYR A 45 16.26 -36.82 30.85
CA TYR A 45 14.88 -36.58 30.46
C TYR A 45 14.76 -35.31 29.61
N ILE A 46 15.36 -34.20 30.04
CA ILE A 46 15.34 -32.91 29.33
C ILE A 46 15.99 -33.07 27.96
N GLU A 47 17.15 -33.73 27.86
CA GLU A 47 17.84 -33.99 26.59
C GLU A 47 16.96 -34.77 25.61
N VAL A 48 16.40 -35.91 26.04
CA VAL A 48 15.58 -36.77 25.16
C VAL A 48 14.28 -36.07 24.76
N ARG A 49 13.60 -35.41 25.70
CA ARG A 49 12.33 -34.72 25.40
C ARG A 49 12.56 -33.49 24.52
N SER A 50 13.61 -32.70 24.78
CA SER A 50 13.90 -31.51 23.96
C SER A 50 14.25 -31.90 22.52
N LEU A 51 15.01 -32.98 22.31
CA LEU A 51 15.30 -33.52 20.99
C LEU A 51 14.04 -33.99 20.25
N ASN A 52 13.12 -34.67 20.93
CA ASN A 52 11.87 -35.13 20.31
C ASN A 52 10.98 -33.96 19.85
N VAL A 53 10.86 -32.92 20.69
CA VAL A 53 10.12 -31.71 20.31
C VAL A 53 10.82 -30.99 19.16
N ARG A 54 12.15 -30.89 19.21
CA ARG A 54 12.94 -30.28 18.13
C ARG A 54 12.77 -31.01 16.81
N ALA A 55 12.84 -32.34 16.80
CA ALA A 55 12.59 -33.14 15.60
C ALA A 55 11.17 -32.92 15.03
N SER A 56 10.18 -32.78 15.92
CA SER A 56 8.79 -32.46 15.51
C SER A 56 8.69 -31.05 14.90
N LEU A 57 9.47 -30.09 15.40
CA LEU A 57 9.56 -28.73 14.88
C LEU A 57 10.32 -28.68 13.54
N GLU A 58 11.42 -29.41 13.40
CA GLU A 58 12.22 -29.48 12.16
C GLU A 58 11.41 -30.02 10.99
N ALA A 59 10.45 -30.91 11.24
CA ALA A 59 9.50 -31.39 10.22
C ALA A 59 8.63 -30.27 9.60
N LEU A 60 8.56 -29.09 10.21
CA LEU A 60 7.84 -27.92 9.70
C LEU A 60 8.67 -27.04 8.75
N ASN A 61 9.92 -27.43 8.42
CA ASN A 61 10.85 -26.67 7.58
C ASN A 61 11.05 -25.22 8.08
N LEU A 62 11.74 -25.11 9.22
CA LEU A 62 11.92 -23.86 9.95
C LEU A 62 13.12 -23.02 9.51
N ASP A 63 13.68 -23.26 8.31
CA ASP A 63 14.88 -22.59 7.79
C ASP A 63 14.77 -21.06 7.82
N TYR A 64 13.55 -20.53 7.71
CA TYR A 64 13.29 -19.09 7.75
C TYR A 64 13.55 -18.44 9.13
N LEU A 65 13.56 -19.22 10.22
CA LEU A 65 13.85 -18.70 11.57
C LEU A 65 15.32 -18.29 11.72
N GLY A 66 16.22 -18.87 10.93
CA GLY A 66 17.65 -18.58 10.94
C GLY A 66 18.06 -17.37 10.10
N ILE A 67 17.12 -16.71 9.42
CA ILE A 67 17.41 -15.56 8.55
C ILE A 67 17.99 -14.42 9.38
N SER A 68 19.15 -13.92 8.96
CA SER A 68 19.79 -12.74 9.58
C SER A 68 19.05 -11.45 9.24
N VAL A 69 19.24 -10.39 10.03
CA VAL A 69 18.64 -9.05 9.75
C VAL A 69 19.03 -8.55 8.36
N SER A 70 20.28 -8.79 7.92
CA SER A 70 20.77 -8.41 6.59
C SER A 70 20.04 -9.12 5.45
N GLU A 71 19.82 -10.43 5.59
CA GLU A 71 19.09 -11.21 4.59
C GLU A 71 17.62 -10.84 4.59
N PHE A 72 17.03 -10.64 5.78
CA PHE A 72 15.64 -10.23 5.93
C PHE A 72 15.34 -8.94 5.15
N ASN A 73 16.25 -7.96 5.17
CA ASN A 73 16.10 -6.70 4.44
C ASN A 73 16.15 -6.83 2.91
N ASN A 74 16.67 -7.94 2.37
CA ASN A 74 16.81 -8.17 0.93
C ASN A 74 15.72 -9.10 0.37
N VAL A 75 14.96 -9.77 1.23
CA VAL A 75 13.97 -10.77 0.81
C VAL A 75 12.64 -10.10 0.48
N SER A 76 12.12 -10.37 -0.72
CA SER A 76 10.80 -9.86 -1.16
C SER A 76 9.60 -10.60 -0.57
N ASN A 77 9.78 -11.74 0.13
CA ASN A 77 8.72 -12.62 0.62
C ASN A 77 8.50 -12.56 2.15
N ILE A 78 8.64 -11.37 2.74
CA ILE A 78 8.51 -11.16 4.20
C ILE A 78 7.13 -11.59 4.73
N GLU A 79 6.07 -11.27 3.99
CA GLU A 79 4.70 -11.61 4.35
C GLU A 79 4.50 -13.13 4.47
N GLY A 80 5.01 -13.90 3.51
CA GLY A 80 4.92 -15.36 3.55
C GLY A 80 5.61 -15.96 4.78
N TYR A 81 6.74 -15.39 5.21
CA TYR A 81 7.45 -15.89 6.40
C TYR A 81 6.75 -15.55 7.70
N ILE A 82 6.17 -14.34 7.83
CA ILE A 82 5.45 -13.96 9.06
C ILE A 82 4.15 -14.76 9.19
N SER A 83 3.42 -14.99 8.11
CA SER A 83 2.24 -15.85 8.15
C SER A 83 2.58 -17.31 8.49
N LYS A 84 3.71 -17.83 7.99
CA LYS A 84 4.22 -19.16 8.40
C LYS A 84 4.62 -19.18 9.86
N TRP A 85 5.37 -18.18 10.31
CA TRP A 85 5.80 -18.01 11.70
C TRP A 85 4.60 -18.02 12.67
N ALA A 86 3.54 -17.28 12.37
CA ALA A 86 2.34 -17.23 13.21
C ALA A 86 1.69 -18.61 13.37
N LYS A 87 1.53 -19.34 12.26
CA LYS A 87 0.96 -20.70 12.25
C LYS A 87 1.84 -21.70 12.99
N HIS A 88 3.15 -21.67 12.75
CA HIS A 88 4.09 -22.58 13.38
C HIS A 88 4.24 -22.30 14.88
N LEU A 89 4.24 -21.03 15.29
CA LEU A 89 4.26 -20.65 16.70
C LEU A 89 2.97 -21.11 17.42
N GLU A 90 1.81 -20.87 16.81
CA GLU A 90 0.54 -21.36 17.35
C GLU A 90 0.54 -22.87 17.50
N PHE A 91 1.03 -23.60 16.49
CA PHE A 91 1.16 -25.05 16.55
C PHE A 91 2.09 -25.51 17.69
N ALA A 92 3.29 -24.91 17.78
CA ALA A 92 4.28 -25.25 18.78
C ALA A 92 3.74 -25.05 20.20
N VAL A 93 3.08 -23.91 20.46
CA VAL A 93 2.52 -23.57 21.77
C VAL A 93 1.36 -24.48 22.14
N LYS A 94 0.38 -24.66 21.24
CA LYS A 94 -0.86 -25.38 21.57
C LYS A 94 -0.77 -26.90 21.52
N HIS A 95 0.19 -27.45 20.76
CA HIS A 95 0.28 -28.90 20.57
C HIS A 95 1.56 -29.49 21.14
N LEU A 96 2.72 -28.88 20.91
CA LEU A 96 4.00 -29.45 21.37
C LEU A 96 4.27 -29.11 22.83
N PHE A 97 4.38 -27.82 23.15
CA PHE A 97 4.68 -27.36 24.51
C PHE A 97 3.55 -27.67 25.48
N GLU A 98 2.29 -27.65 25.04
CA GLU A 98 1.16 -28.10 25.85
C GLU A 98 1.28 -29.57 26.27
N THR A 99 1.72 -30.43 25.35
CA THR A 99 1.89 -31.87 25.62
C THR A 99 3.06 -32.11 26.56
N GLU A 100 4.20 -31.43 26.35
CA GLU A 100 5.35 -31.53 27.25
C GLU A 100 5.04 -30.98 28.65
N TYR A 101 4.28 -29.90 28.74
CA TYR A 101 3.88 -29.31 30.03
C TYR A 101 3.08 -30.30 30.87
N LYS A 102 2.07 -30.94 30.26
CA LYS A 102 1.29 -32.00 30.91
C LYS A 102 2.15 -33.19 31.27
N LEU A 103 3.03 -33.62 30.36
CA LEU A 103 3.89 -34.78 30.60
C LEU A 103 4.89 -34.55 31.74
N CYS A 104 5.49 -33.36 31.80
CA CYS A 104 6.37 -32.99 32.91
C CYS A 104 5.61 -32.99 34.24
N ASN A 105 4.40 -32.42 34.26
CA ASN A 105 3.54 -32.48 35.43
C ASN A 105 3.25 -33.93 35.84
N ASP A 106 2.79 -34.77 34.91
CA ASP A 106 2.42 -36.16 35.20
C ASP A 106 3.60 -36.99 35.71
N ILE A 107 4.80 -36.84 35.14
CA ILE A 107 5.97 -37.64 35.54
C ILE A 107 6.53 -37.21 36.89
N PHE A 108 6.58 -35.91 37.15
CA PHE A 108 7.27 -35.33 38.31
C PHE A 108 6.31 -34.83 39.42
N ASP A 109 5.01 -35.07 39.29
CA ASP A 109 3.95 -34.64 40.24
C ASP A 109 4.31 -34.87 41.72
N ARG A 110 4.93 -36.02 42.02
CA ARG A 110 5.27 -36.45 43.38
C ARG A 110 6.53 -35.78 43.97
N MET A 111 7.20 -34.91 43.22
CA MET A 111 8.51 -34.31 43.60
C MET A 111 8.42 -32.85 44.07
N GLY A 112 7.23 -32.27 44.12
CA GLY A 112 7.01 -30.86 44.46
C GLY A 112 6.85 -29.97 43.22
N LEU A 113 6.15 -28.85 43.40
CA LEU A 113 5.68 -27.98 42.32
C LEU A 113 6.79 -27.31 41.49
N ASP A 114 8.02 -27.24 42.01
CA ASP A 114 9.10 -26.49 41.37
C ASP A 114 9.98 -27.33 40.44
N VAL A 115 10.13 -28.63 40.72
CA VAL A 115 11.02 -29.53 39.95
C VAL A 115 10.50 -29.73 38.53
N TRP A 116 9.20 -30.02 38.38
CA TRP A 116 8.62 -30.28 37.07
C TRP A 116 8.54 -29.02 36.20
N LYS A 117 8.31 -27.85 36.81
CA LYS A 117 8.33 -26.55 36.13
C LYS A 117 9.73 -26.21 35.62
N SER A 118 10.77 -26.51 36.41
CA SER A 118 12.16 -26.34 35.97
C SER A 118 12.50 -27.26 34.80
N CYS A 119 12.08 -28.52 34.89
CA CYS A 119 12.26 -29.51 33.83
C CYS A 119 11.57 -29.08 32.52
N PHE A 120 10.33 -28.62 32.60
CA PHE A 120 9.61 -28.06 31.46
C PHE A 120 10.31 -26.83 30.87
N ALA A 121 10.75 -25.89 31.73
CA ALA A 121 11.40 -24.67 31.29
C ALA A 121 12.68 -24.95 30.48
N GLU A 122 13.55 -25.82 30.99
CA GLU A 122 14.76 -26.23 30.27
C GLU A 122 14.44 -26.99 28.98
N THR A 123 13.45 -27.89 29.02
CA THR A 123 12.99 -28.62 27.82
C THR A 123 12.50 -27.64 26.75
N ALA A 124 11.67 -26.66 27.13
CA ALA A 124 11.13 -25.68 26.20
C ALA A 124 12.23 -24.76 25.62
N GLY A 125 13.15 -24.30 26.46
CA GLY A 125 14.30 -23.49 26.05
C GLY A 125 15.17 -24.21 25.01
N GLN A 126 15.48 -25.49 25.24
CA GLN A 126 16.26 -26.29 24.31
C GLN A 126 15.46 -26.69 23.05
N ALA A 127 14.16 -26.96 23.16
CA ALA A 127 13.36 -27.49 22.07
C ALA A 127 13.20 -26.55 20.86
N GLY A 128 13.28 -25.22 21.07
CA GLY A 128 13.30 -24.25 19.96
C GLY A 128 12.40 -23.02 20.12
N ILE A 129 11.72 -22.82 21.26
CA ILE A 129 10.88 -21.62 21.48
C ILE A 129 11.68 -20.31 21.32
N LEU A 130 12.95 -20.33 21.73
CA LEU A 130 13.86 -19.20 21.62
C LEU A 130 14.09 -18.78 20.16
N ALA A 131 14.11 -19.71 19.21
CA ALA A 131 14.26 -19.40 17.79
C ALA A 131 13.05 -18.62 17.24
N PHE A 132 11.83 -18.96 17.68
CA PHE A 132 10.62 -18.21 17.32
C PHE A 132 10.65 -16.77 17.85
N LEU A 133 11.09 -16.58 19.09
CA LEU A 133 11.22 -15.25 19.70
C LEU A 133 12.33 -14.44 19.02
N GLN A 134 13.46 -15.08 18.71
CA GLN A 134 14.58 -14.44 18.01
C GLN A 134 14.19 -14.00 16.60
N PHE A 135 13.41 -14.80 15.86
CA PHE A 135 12.88 -14.38 14.57
C PHE A 135 12.02 -13.11 14.68
N GLY A 136 11.11 -13.06 15.67
CA GLY A 136 10.32 -11.85 15.93
C GLY A 136 11.21 -10.63 16.20
N LYS A 137 12.30 -10.82 16.95
CA LYS A 137 13.29 -9.76 17.22
C LYS A 137 13.99 -9.29 15.94
N THR A 138 14.42 -10.21 15.07
CA THR A 138 14.97 -9.89 13.74
C THR A 138 14.00 -9.03 12.92
N VAL A 139 12.70 -9.34 12.95
CA VAL A 139 11.68 -8.53 12.27
C VAL A 139 11.62 -7.12 12.86
N THR A 140 11.65 -6.96 14.19
CA THR A 140 11.64 -5.62 14.81
C THR A 140 12.89 -4.79 14.47
N GLU A 141 14.05 -5.42 14.32
CA GLU A 141 15.35 -4.78 14.05
C GLU A 141 15.61 -4.46 12.56
N SER A 142 14.78 -4.98 11.65
CA SER A 142 14.88 -4.70 10.21
C SER A 142 14.67 -3.22 9.85
N LYS A 143 14.94 -2.82 8.60
CA LYS A 143 14.76 -1.43 8.14
C LYS A 143 13.33 -0.93 8.37
N LYS A 144 13.20 0.39 8.57
CA LYS A 144 11.89 1.06 8.64
C LYS A 144 11.26 1.07 7.25
N ASP A 145 9.99 0.67 7.18
CA ASP A 145 9.17 0.64 5.98
C ASP A 145 7.70 0.77 6.41
N PRO A 146 6.87 1.62 5.81
CA PRO A 146 5.43 1.63 6.06
C PRO A 146 4.78 0.23 5.97
N ILE A 147 5.22 -0.64 5.05
CA ILE A 147 4.67 -2.00 4.93
C ILE A 147 5.01 -2.83 6.18
N LYS A 148 6.12 -2.54 6.85
CA LYS A 148 6.54 -3.21 8.09
C LYS A 148 5.57 -2.98 9.25
N LEU A 149 4.86 -1.85 9.30
CA LEU A 149 3.84 -1.63 10.35
C LEU A 149 2.79 -2.75 10.34
N LEU A 150 2.21 -3.06 9.18
CA LEU A 150 1.21 -4.12 9.05
C LEU A 150 1.77 -5.47 9.53
N LYS A 151 3.03 -5.74 9.19
CA LYS A 151 3.73 -6.96 9.58
C LYS A 151 4.01 -7.06 11.09
N LEU A 152 4.31 -5.93 11.74
CA LEU A 152 4.44 -5.86 13.20
C LEU A 152 3.09 -6.08 13.89
N LEU A 153 2.00 -5.57 13.30
CA LEU A 153 0.65 -5.82 13.81
C LEU A 153 0.27 -7.29 13.71
N ASP A 154 0.65 -8.00 12.63
CA ASP A 154 0.45 -9.46 12.51
C ASP A 154 1.15 -10.24 13.62
N ILE A 155 2.39 -9.84 13.96
CA ILE A 155 3.15 -10.44 15.06
C ILE A 155 2.45 -10.18 16.39
N PHE A 156 2.05 -8.93 16.65
CA PHE A 156 1.33 -8.57 17.87
C PHE A 156 -0.01 -9.32 18.01
N ALA A 157 -0.77 -9.43 16.92
CA ALA A 157 -2.03 -10.18 16.89
C ALA A 157 -1.80 -11.67 17.25
N SER A 158 -0.74 -12.27 16.74
CA SER A 158 -0.35 -13.65 17.04
C SER A 158 -0.03 -13.84 18.54
N PHE A 159 0.74 -12.92 19.14
CA PHE A 159 1.01 -12.95 20.59
C PHE A 159 -0.24 -12.69 21.43
N SER A 160 -1.10 -11.78 21.00
CA SER A 160 -2.37 -11.48 21.68
C SER A 160 -3.28 -12.72 21.70
N LYS A 161 -3.37 -13.44 20.57
CA LYS A 161 -4.11 -14.71 20.45
C LYS A 161 -3.57 -15.81 21.38
N LEU A 162 -2.25 -15.90 21.52
CA LEU A 162 -1.58 -16.93 22.34
C LEU A 162 -1.32 -16.49 23.79
N ARG A 163 -1.76 -15.29 24.21
CA ARG A 163 -1.42 -14.70 25.50
C ARG A 163 -1.74 -15.60 26.70
N LEU A 164 -2.93 -16.21 26.72
CA LEU A 164 -3.35 -17.08 27.82
C LEU A 164 -2.52 -18.37 27.86
N ASP A 165 -2.21 -18.95 26.70
CA ASP A 165 -1.36 -20.13 26.60
C ASP A 165 0.06 -19.82 27.07
N PHE A 166 0.64 -18.69 26.64
CA PHE A 166 1.97 -18.26 27.10
C PHE A 166 2.01 -18.04 28.61
N ASN A 167 1.01 -17.37 29.19
CA ASN A 167 0.97 -17.12 30.64
C ASN A 167 0.84 -18.42 31.44
N ARG A 168 0.09 -19.40 30.92
CA ARG A 168 -0.09 -20.69 31.60
C ARG A 168 1.15 -21.57 31.50
N LEU A 169 1.73 -21.68 30.30
CA LEU A 169 2.87 -22.55 30.03
C LEU A 169 4.17 -21.97 30.60
N PHE A 170 4.44 -20.69 30.33
CA PHE A 170 5.71 -20.05 30.63
C PHE A 170 5.64 -19.07 31.80
N GLY A 171 4.53 -18.98 32.55
CA GLY A 171 4.37 -18.03 33.66
C GLY A 171 5.11 -18.38 34.95
N GLY A 172 5.73 -19.55 35.05
CA GLY A 172 6.49 -19.97 36.24
C GLY A 172 7.87 -19.32 36.35
N ALA A 173 8.40 -19.19 37.58
CA ALA A 173 9.71 -18.59 37.84
C ALA A 173 10.87 -19.26 37.08
N ALA A 174 10.78 -20.56 36.81
CA ALA A 174 11.77 -21.28 36.01
C ALA A 174 11.83 -20.83 34.53
N CYS A 175 10.77 -20.22 33.99
CA CYS A 175 10.70 -19.74 32.60
C CYS A 175 11.11 -18.26 32.46
N THR A 176 11.86 -17.70 33.42
CA THR A 176 12.20 -16.26 33.45
C THR A 176 12.86 -15.76 32.16
N GLU A 177 13.74 -16.55 31.54
CA GLU A 177 14.37 -16.20 30.26
C GLU A 177 13.34 -16.04 29.14
N ILE A 178 12.46 -17.05 28.96
CA ILE A 178 11.39 -17.04 27.94
C ILE A 178 10.43 -15.87 28.19
N GLN A 179 10.07 -15.61 29.44
CA GLN A 179 9.21 -14.48 29.82
C GLN A 179 9.86 -13.14 29.46
N ASN A 180 11.13 -12.95 29.80
CA ASN A 180 11.86 -11.73 29.50
C ASN A 180 11.94 -11.50 27.99
N LEU A 181 12.34 -12.51 27.21
CA LEU A 181 12.39 -12.41 25.76
C LEU A 181 11.02 -12.15 25.13
N THR A 182 9.96 -12.78 25.63
CA THR A 182 8.60 -12.55 25.13
C THR A 182 8.13 -11.13 25.45
N ARG A 183 8.34 -10.65 26.68
CA ARG A 183 7.99 -9.28 27.09
C ARG A 183 8.77 -8.24 26.27
N ASP A 184 10.07 -8.44 26.12
CA ASP A 184 10.95 -7.54 25.39
C ASP A 184 10.58 -7.50 23.90
N LEU A 185 10.24 -8.66 23.31
CA LEU A 185 9.73 -8.71 21.94
C LEU A 185 8.39 -7.99 21.79
N ILE A 186 7.41 -8.25 22.65
CA ILE A 186 6.11 -7.55 22.60
C ILE A 186 6.32 -6.04 22.76
N LYS A 187 7.21 -5.63 23.67
CA LYS A 187 7.58 -4.22 23.86
C LYS A 187 8.14 -3.61 22.59
N ASN A 188 9.15 -4.24 22.00
CA ASN A 188 9.78 -3.77 20.77
C ASN A 188 8.78 -3.73 19.60
N VAL A 189 7.90 -4.72 19.47
CA VAL A 189 6.87 -4.74 18.41
C VAL A 189 5.94 -3.53 18.55
N ILE A 190 5.48 -3.22 19.76
CA ILE A 190 4.61 -2.07 20.03
C ILE A 190 5.34 -0.76 19.76
N GLU A 191 6.54 -0.57 20.31
CA GLU A 191 7.33 0.66 20.12
C GLU A 191 7.62 0.90 18.63
N ARG A 192 8.08 -0.12 17.90
CA ARG A 192 8.38 -0.01 16.46
C ARG A 192 7.13 0.21 15.60
N ALA A 193 6.01 -0.41 15.96
CA ALA A 193 4.74 -0.19 15.26
C ALA A 193 4.28 1.26 15.43
N CYS A 194 4.30 1.77 16.66
CA CYS A 194 3.97 3.17 16.95
C CYS A 194 4.92 4.14 16.26
N GLU A 195 6.24 3.93 16.34
CA GLU A 195 7.23 4.75 15.63
C GLU A 195 6.93 4.86 14.13
N ASN A 196 6.68 3.72 13.45
CA ASN A 196 6.36 3.71 12.02
C ASN A 196 5.04 4.42 11.72
N PHE A 197 4.03 4.27 12.60
CA PHE A 197 2.74 4.93 12.44
C PHE A 197 2.85 6.45 12.57
N TRP A 198 3.57 6.94 13.58
CA TRP A 198 3.77 8.37 13.81
C TRP A 198 4.67 9.02 12.75
N GLU A 199 5.69 8.30 12.29
CA GLU A 199 6.60 8.77 11.25
C GLU A 199 5.88 8.94 9.89
N LEU A 200 4.79 8.21 9.64
CA LEU A 200 4.04 8.29 8.38
C LEU A 200 3.59 9.71 8.05
N LEU A 201 3.04 10.44 9.02
CA LEU A 201 2.57 11.81 8.81
C LEU A 201 3.72 12.73 8.41
N VAL A 202 4.83 12.65 9.15
CA VAL A 202 6.04 13.44 8.88
C VAL A 202 6.58 13.14 7.49
N GLN A 203 6.63 11.86 7.09
CA GLN A 203 7.09 11.47 5.76
C GLN A 203 6.16 12.01 4.66
N VAL A 204 4.84 12.00 4.86
CA VAL A 204 3.88 12.60 3.93
C VAL A 204 4.08 14.11 3.82
N GLU A 205 4.29 14.81 4.94
CA GLU A 205 4.56 16.24 4.92
C GLU A 205 5.87 16.57 4.20
N LEU A 206 6.92 15.78 4.39
CA LEU A 206 8.22 15.96 3.71
C LEU A 206 8.13 15.78 2.20
N GLN A 207 7.21 14.95 1.69
CA GLN A 207 6.98 14.82 0.24
C GLN A 207 6.59 16.15 -0.41
N ARG A 208 6.06 17.13 0.33
CA ARG A 208 5.71 18.47 -0.19
C ARG A 208 6.87 19.18 -0.89
N HIS A 209 8.10 18.91 -0.46
CA HIS A 209 9.30 19.51 -1.03
C HIS A 209 9.77 18.83 -2.33
N THR A 210 9.20 17.68 -2.67
CA THR A 210 9.50 17.00 -3.93
C THR A 210 8.77 17.69 -5.10
N PRO A 211 9.38 17.76 -6.29
CA PRO A 211 8.73 18.36 -7.44
C PRO A 211 7.48 17.55 -7.83
N PRO A 212 6.38 18.21 -8.23
CA PRO A 212 5.17 17.51 -8.62
C PRO A 212 5.36 16.75 -9.94
N PRO A 213 4.49 15.76 -10.25
CA PRO A 213 4.56 15.03 -11.51
C PRO A 213 4.51 15.98 -12.69
N SER A 214 5.52 15.95 -13.55
CA SER A 214 5.60 16.90 -14.66
C SER A 214 4.46 16.70 -15.68
N ASP A 215 3.82 15.52 -15.71
CA ASP A 215 2.67 15.17 -16.56
C ASP A 215 1.30 15.49 -15.94
N GLY A 216 1.26 16.00 -14.70
CA GLY A 216 0.02 16.34 -14.00
C GLY A 216 -0.77 15.12 -13.52
N SER A 217 -0.15 13.94 -13.53
CA SER A 217 -0.75 12.72 -13.01
C SER A 217 -0.91 12.77 -11.49
N VAL A 218 -1.70 11.84 -10.96
CA VAL A 218 -1.88 11.68 -9.50
C VAL A 218 -0.53 11.24 -8.89
N PRO A 219 0.04 11.98 -7.92
CA PRO A 219 1.28 11.58 -7.28
C PRO A 219 1.14 10.24 -6.57
N ARG A 220 2.15 9.36 -6.69
CA ARG A 220 2.12 8.02 -6.11
C ARG A 220 1.85 8.00 -4.61
N VAL A 221 2.31 9.01 -3.88
CA VAL A 221 2.05 9.14 -2.43
C VAL A 221 0.56 9.29 -2.13
N VAL A 222 -0.22 9.94 -2.98
CA VAL A 222 -1.68 10.09 -2.79
C VAL A 222 -2.35 8.72 -2.85
N THR A 223 -2.07 7.95 -3.89
CA THR A 223 -2.61 6.59 -4.05
C THR A 223 -2.10 5.67 -2.95
N PHE A 224 -0.80 5.71 -2.64
CA PHE A 224 -0.21 4.89 -1.59
C PHE A 224 -0.87 5.16 -0.22
N ILE A 225 -1.00 6.42 0.19
CA ILE A 225 -1.56 6.77 1.50
C ILE A 225 -3.04 6.42 1.57
N THR A 226 -3.82 6.68 0.51
CA THR A 226 -5.25 6.33 0.51
C THR A 226 -5.48 4.83 0.59
N ASP A 227 -4.72 4.02 -0.15
CA ASP A 227 -4.77 2.56 -0.10
C ASP A 227 -4.30 2.04 1.27
N TYR A 228 -3.19 2.58 1.77
CA TYR A 228 -2.60 2.17 3.03
C TYR A 228 -3.50 2.49 4.23
N CYS A 229 -4.07 3.69 4.29
CA CYS A 229 -5.05 4.07 5.32
C CYS A 229 -6.31 3.18 5.28
N ASN A 230 -6.75 2.75 4.09
CA ASN A 230 -7.83 1.77 3.96
C ASN A 230 -7.45 0.40 4.53
N GLN A 231 -6.20 -0.04 4.34
CA GLN A 231 -5.68 -1.26 4.97
C GLN A 231 -5.61 -1.14 6.49
N LEU A 232 -5.15 -0.01 7.03
CA LEU A 232 -5.14 0.25 8.48
C LEU A 232 -6.55 0.23 9.09
N LEU A 233 -7.56 0.64 8.32
CA LEU A 233 -8.97 0.61 8.71
C LEU A 233 -9.66 -0.75 8.47
N ALA A 234 -8.97 -1.75 7.91
CA ALA A 234 -9.52 -3.09 7.73
C ALA A 234 -9.97 -3.69 9.08
N ASP A 235 -10.97 -4.59 9.06
CA ASP A 235 -11.60 -5.08 10.31
C ASP A 235 -10.62 -5.91 11.16
N GLU A 236 -9.64 -6.53 10.51
CA GLU A 236 -8.59 -7.31 11.17
C GLU A 236 -7.48 -6.40 11.74
N CYS A 237 -7.12 -5.32 11.03
CA CYS A 237 -5.99 -4.46 11.37
C CYS A 237 -6.37 -3.36 12.39
N LYS A 238 -7.52 -2.72 12.21
CA LYS A 238 -7.98 -1.60 13.04
C LYS A 238 -7.99 -1.89 14.55
N PRO A 239 -8.59 -2.99 15.05
CA PRO A 239 -8.65 -3.25 16.48
C PRO A 239 -7.24 -3.51 17.05
N VAL A 240 -6.40 -4.22 16.30
CA VAL A 240 -5.02 -4.55 16.68
C VAL A 240 -4.19 -3.27 16.79
N LEU A 241 -4.25 -2.39 15.77
CA LEU A 241 -3.57 -1.10 15.78
C LEU A 241 -4.06 -0.21 16.93
N THR A 242 -5.36 -0.14 17.16
CA THR A 242 -5.91 0.65 18.28
C THR A 242 -5.41 0.12 19.62
N GLN A 243 -5.37 -1.21 19.80
CA GLN A 243 -4.81 -1.81 21.01
C GLN A 243 -3.33 -1.46 21.20
N VAL A 244 -2.52 -1.54 20.14
CA VAL A 244 -1.09 -1.18 20.16
C VAL A 244 -0.90 0.28 20.57
N LEU A 245 -1.64 1.21 19.95
CA LEU A 245 -1.57 2.64 20.24
C LEU A 245 -1.99 2.96 21.70
N VAL A 246 -3.00 2.27 22.22
CA VAL A 246 -3.48 2.45 23.60
C VAL A 246 -2.43 1.96 24.60
N ILE A 247 -1.79 0.82 24.35
CA ILE A 247 -0.75 0.28 25.23
C ILE A 247 0.46 1.22 25.27
N GLU A 248 0.92 1.69 24.12
CA GLU A 248 2.08 2.58 24.04
C GLU A 248 1.86 3.90 24.78
N ARG A 249 0.69 4.53 24.61
CA ARG A 249 0.31 5.73 25.37
C ARG A 249 0.22 5.49 26.86
N SER A 250 -0.29 4.31 27.26
CA SER A 250 -0.31 3.92 28.66
C SER A 250 1.10 3.85 29.25
N TRP A 251 2.10 3.39 28.49
CA TRP A 251 3.50 3.39 28.93
C TRP A 251 4.08 4.79 29.06
N LYS A 252 3.62 5.73 28.23
CA LYS A 252 4.02 7.14 28.26
C LYS A 252 3.24 8.00 29.26
N ASN A 253 2.29 7.43 30.00
CA ASN A 253 1.35 8.16 30.87
C ASN A 253 0.55 9.26 30.15
N GLU A 254 0.26 9.06 28.86
CA GLU A 254 -0.55 9.99 28.07
C GLU A 254 -2.05 9.70 28.22
N LYS A 255 -2.90 10.72 28.06
CA LYS A 255 -4.35 10.55 28.17
C LYS A 255 -4.89 9.65 27.06
N PHE A 256 -5.73 8.69 27.44
CA PHE A 256 -6.49 7.87 26.50
C PHE A 256 -7.34 8.76 25.58
N GLN A 257 -7.20 8.55 24.27
CA GLN A 257 -8.05 9.17 23.26
C GLN A 257 -8.67 8.04 22.43
N GLU A 258 -9.96 7.80 22.63
CA GLU A 258 -10.72 6.75 21.96
C GLU A 258 -10.67 6.88 20.41
N ARG A 259 -10.48 8.10 19.91
CA ARG A 259 -10.44 8.44 18.49
C ARG A 259 -9.03 8.72 17.95
N ILE A 260 -7.97 8.27 18.63
CA ILE A 260 -6.58 8.53 18.23
C ILE A 260 -6.31 8.18 16.77
N LEU A 261 -6.67 6.97 16.35
CA LEU A 261 -6.47 6.51 14.97
C LEU A 261 -7.24 7.39 13.97
N THR A 262 -8.49 7.73 14.29
CA THR A 262 -9.31 8.60 13.43
C THR A 262 -8.68 9.98 13.27
N VAL A 263 -8.25 10.60 14.36
CA VAL A 263 -7.64 11.95 14.32
C VAL A 263 -6.40 11.96 13.44
N GLU A 264 -5.54 10.95 13.57
CA GLU A 264 -4.30 10.88 12.78
C GLU A 264 -4.55 10.59 11.30
N LEU A 265 -5.50 9.72 10.97
CA LEU A 265 -5.88 9.48 9.58
C LEU A 265 -6.48 10.76 8.94
N LEU A 266 -7.22 11.56 9.70
CA LEU A 266 -7.70 12.87 9.22
C LEU A 266 -6.54 13.85 9.02
N ASN A 267 -5.52 13.85 9.90
CA ASN A 267 -4.32 14.68 9.73
C ASN A 267 -3.52 14.28 8.49
N LEU A 268 -3.38 12.97 8.22
CA LEU A 268 -2.76 12.45 7.01
C LEU A 268 -3.47 12.93 5.75
N MET A 269 -4.81 12.89 5.74
CA MET A 269 -5.59 13.38 4.60
C MET A 269 -5.44 14.88 4.40
N LYS A 270 -5.44 15.67 5.47
CA LYS A 270 -5.15 17.12 5.41
C LYS A 270 -3.74 17.40 4.90
N ALA A 271 -2.75 16.61 5.30
CA ALA A 271 -1.38 16.75 4.80
C ALA A 271 -1.31 16.48 3.29
N ILE A 272 -2.05 15.48 2.80
CA ILE A 272 -2.18 15.21 1.36
C ILE A 272 -2.84 16.39 0.62
N GLU A 273 -3.94 16.95 1.13
CA GLU A 273 -4.59 18.13 0.53
C GLU A 273 -3.65 19.32 0.44
N LEU A 274 -2.93 19.63 1.53
CA LEU A 274 -1.97 20.72 1.57
C LEU A 274 -0.79 20.50 0.61
N ASN A 275 -0.38 19.25 0.42
CA ASN A 275 0.64 18.89 -0.57
C ASN A 275 0.13 19.13 -2.00
N LEU A 276 -1.10 18.73 -2.30
CA LEU A 276 -1.73 18.97 -3.61
C LEU A 276 -1.81 20.47 -3.92
N GLU A 277 -2.21 21.30 -2.95
CA GLU A 277 -2.22 22.75 -3.12
C GLU A 277 -0.83 23.32 -3.39
N THR A 278 0.18 22.88 -2.63
CA THR A 278 1.57 23.34 -2.78
C THR A 278 2.13 22.96 -4.14
N TRP A 279 1.91 21.71 -4.57
CA TRP A 279 2.31 21.21 -5.88
C TRP A 279 1.61 21.94 -7.02
N SER A 280 0.32 22.26 -6.87
CA SER A 280 -0.41 23.01 -7.89
C SER A 280 0.18 24.41 -8.14
N LYS A 281 0.73 25.06 -7.10
CA LYS A 281 1.39 26.37 -7.18
C LYS A 281 2.82 26.31 -7.74
N ALA A 282 3.42 25.12 -7.79
CA ALA A 282 4.77 24.93 -8.31
C ALA A 282 4.82 24.85 -9.85
N TYR A 283 3.68 24.66 -10.52
CA TYR A 283 3.61 24.74 -11.98
C TYR A 283 3.61 26.19 -12.47
N GLU A 284 4.42 26.48 -13.48
CA GLU A 284 4.46 27.80 -14.13
C GLU A 284 3.14 28.14 -14.85
N ASP A 285 2.49 27.14 -15.43
CA ASP A 285 1.24 27.30 -16.16
C ASP A 285 0.03 27.06 -15.23
N ALA A 286 -0.71 28.14 -14.94
CA ALA A 286 -1.93 28.09 -14.13
C ALA A 286 -3.03 27.22 -14.76
N VAL A 287 -3.07 27.09 -16.09
CA VAL A 287 -4.03 26.20 -16.76
C VAL A 287 -3.67 24.74 -16.51
N PHE A 288 -2.39 24.43 -16.46
CA PHE A 288 -1.90 23.08 -16.18
C PHE A 288 -2.20 22.66 -14.73
N SER A 289 -2.06 23.58 -13.78
CA SER A 289 -2.36 23.31 -12.38
C SER A 289 -3.84 22.96 -12.17
N TYR A 290 -4.77 23.53 -12.96
CA TYR A 290 -6.17 23.13 -12.95
C TYR A 290 -6.38 21.68 -13.41
N VAL A 291 -5.64 21.20 -14.42
CA VAL A 291 -5.71 19.80 -14.87
C VAL A 291 -5.17 18.85 -13.80
N PHE A 292 -4.04 19.21 -13.18
CA PHE A 292 -3.48 18.47 -12.05
C PHE A 292 -4.48 18.37 -10.88
N LEU A 293 -5.07 19.49 -10.46
CA LEU A 293 -6.05 19.50 -9.37
C LEU A 293 -7.31 18.71 -9.75
N MET A 294 -7.83 18.88 -10.97
CA MET A 294 -8.96 18.11 -11.48
C MET A 294 -8.70 16.59 -11.39
N ASN A 295 -7.52 16.12 -11.80
CA ASN A 295 -7.12 14.72 -11.71
C ASN A 295 -7.11 14.21 -10.26
N ASN A 296 -6.50 14.97 -9.35
CA ASN A 296 -6.34 14.56 -7.96
C ASN A 296 -7.66 14.59 -7.17
N HIS A 297 -8.47 15.64 -7.32
CA HIS A 297 -9.78 15.70 -6.68
C HIS A 297 -10.73 14.61 -7.20
N TRP A 298 -10.68 14.31 -8.51
CA TRP A 298 -11.44 13.18 -9.05
C TRP A 298 -10.95 11.84 -8.50
N HIS A 299 -9.64 11.64 -8.40
CA HIS A 299 -9.06 10.42 -7.83
C HIS A 299 -9.50 10.23 -6.38
N LEU A 300 -9.37 11.26 -5.54
CA LEU A 300 -9.79 11.23 -4.14
C LEU A 300 -11.27 10.90 -4.00
N TYR A 301 -12.15 11.55 -4.76
CA TYR A 301 -13.58 11.23 -4.75
C TYR A 301 -13.84 9.78 -5.18
N LYS A 302 -13.37 9.40 -6.37
CA LYS A 302 -13.72 8.14 -7.01
C LYS A 302 -13.17 6.93 -6.26
N HIS A 303 -11.93 7.01 -5.79
CA HIS A 303 -11.26 5.88 -5.14
C HIS A 303 -11.58 5.77 -3.65
N LEU A 304 -12.00 6.85 -2.99
CA LEU A 304 -12.40 6.79 -1.58
C LEU A 304 -13.89 6.48 -1.41
N LYS A 305 -14.74 6.80 -2.39
CA LYS A 305 -16.18 6.50 -2.33
C LYS A 305 -16.43 5.01 -2.13
N GLY A 306 -17.16 4.67 -1.06
CA GLY A 306 -17.46 3.28 -0.69
C GLY A 306 -16.33 2.54 0.04
N THR A 307 -15.20 3.20 0.32
CA THR A 307 -14.12 2.63 1.12
C THR A 307 -14.27 3.00 2.60
N LYS A 308 -13.54 2.32 3.49
CA LYS A 308 -13.59 2.59 4.92
C LYS A 308 -13.04 3.97 5.25
N LEU A 309 -11.98 4.40 4.56
CA LEU A 309 -11.45 5.76 4.67
C LEU A 309 -12.44 6.80 4.16
N GLY A 310 -13.12 6.55 3.05
CA GLY A 310 -14.18 7.45 2.56
C GLY A 310 -15.33 7.60 3.55
N ASN A 311 -15.77 6.51 4.17
CA ASN A 311 -16.79 6.54 5.22
C ASN A 311 -16.32 7.29 6.47
N LEU A 312 -15.02 7.20 6.81
CA LEU A 312 -14.42 7.94 7.92
C LEU A 312 -14.40 9.45 7.66
N LEU A 313 -14.06 9.86 6.43
CA LEU A 313 -14.01 11.26 5.99
C LEU A 313 -15.42 11.86 5.85
N GLY A 314 -16.39 11.02 5.46
CA GLY A 314 -17.80 11.37 5.36
C GLY A 314 -18.21 11.91 3.99
N ASP A 315 -19.51 11.80 3.70
CA ASP A 315 -20.07 12.17 2.39
C ASP A 315 -19.91 13.65 2.04
N SER A 316 -19.84 14.53 3.06
CA SER A 316 -19.62 15.96 2.82
C SER A 316 -18.27 16.22 2.18
N TRP A 317 -17.21 15.63 2.76
CA TRP A 317 -15.85 15.74 2.25
C TRP A 317 -15.74 15.14 0.83
N LEU A 318 -16.35 13.97 0.59
CA LEU A 318 -16.37 13.37 -0.75
C LEU A 318 -17.06 14.30 -1.77
N ARG A 319 -18.21 14.88 -1.42
CA ARG A 319 -18.93 15.83 -2.28
C ARG A 319 -18.12 17.10 -2.56
N GLU A 320 -17.37 17.60 -1.59
CA GLU A 320 -16.47 18.74 -1.79
C GLU A 320 -15.41 18.43 -2.85
N HIS A 321 -14.78 17.25 -2.82
CA HIS A 321 -13.84 16.84 -3.87
C HIS A 321 -14.50 16.69 -5.25
N GLU A 322 -15.74 16.21 -5.32
CA GLU A 322 -16.50 16.19 -6.57
C GLU A 322 -16.77 17.62 -7.10
N GLN A 323 -17.12 18.56 -6.21
CA GLN A 323 -17.32 19.96 -6.56
C GLN A 323 -16.03 20.65 -7.00
N TYR A 324 -14.91 20.41 -6.31
CA TYR A 324 -13.60 20.93 -6.70
C TYR A 324 -13.19 20.43 -8.09
N LYS A 325 -13.42 19.15 -8.38
CA LYS A 325 -13.21 18.59 -9.72
C LYS A 325 -13.99 19.37 -10.78
N GLU A 326 -15.29 19.63 -10.58
CA GLU A 326 -16.10 20.36 -11.57
C GLU A 326 -15.69 21.84 -11.66
N TYR A 327 -15.29 22.46 -10.55
CA TYR A 327 -14.73 23.81 -10.51
C TYR A 327 -13.46 23.92 -11.37
N TYR A 328 -12.47 23.05 -11.14
CA TYR A 328 -11.21 23.06 -11.90
C TYR A 328 -11.41 22.68 -13.36
N SER A 329 -12.35 21.78 -13.66
CA SER A 329 -12.75 21.48 -15.04
C SER A 329 -13.30 22.73 -15.73
N THR A 330 -14.16 23.50 -15.06
CA THR A 330 -14.72 24.75 -15.58
C THR A 330 -13.65 25.81 -15.78
N MET A 331 -12.73 25.98 -14.83
CA MET A 331 -11.62 26.94 -14.95
C MET A 331 -10.68 26.58 -16.09
N TYR A 332 -10.31 25.29 -16.22
CA TYR A 332 -9.53 24.80 -17.35
C TYR A 332 -10.21 25.11 -18.69
N LEU A 333 -11.50 24.80 -18.82
CA LEU A 333 -12.27 25.04 -20.05
C LEU A 333 -12.35 26.54 -20.37
N ARG A 334 -12.65 27.37 -19.37
CA ARG A 334 -12.79 28.82 -19.51
C ARG A 334 -11.48 29.46 -19.99
N GLU A 335 -10.37 29.14 -19.33
CA GLU A 335 -9.09 29.79 -19.63
C GLU A 335 -8.41 29.25 -20.89
N SER A 336 -8.62 27.97 -21.23
CA SER A 336 -8.03 27.35 -22.43
C SER A 336 -8.87 27.54 -23.69
N TRP A 337 -10.17 27.23 -23.60
CA TRP A 337 -11.05 27.05 -24.75
C TRP A 337 -12.17 28.08 -24.83
N GLY A 338 -12.54 28.69 -23.70
CA GLY A 338 -13.71 29.57 -23.59
C GLY A 338 -13.64 30.87 -24.41
N LYS A 339 -12.44 31.34 -24.76
CA LYS A 339 -12.25 32.55 -25.58
C LYS A 339 -12.38 32.27 -27.09
N LEU A 340 -12.30 31.00 -27.52
CA LEU A 340 -12.28 30.64 -28.94
C LEU A 340 -13.59 30.92 -29.68
N PRO A 341 -14.78 30.61 -29.14
CA PRO A 341 -16.04 30.91 -29.82
C PRO A 341 -16.24 32.39 -30.16
N ALA A 342 -15.71 33.31 -29.34
CA ALA A 342 -15.87 34.75 -29.52
C ALA A 342 -15.24 35.27 -30.83
N PHE A 343 -14.18 34.62 -31.32
CA PHE A 343 -13.56 34.99 -32.61
C PHE A 343 -14.48 34.70 -33.81
N LEU A 344 -15.47 33.82 -33.64
CA LEU A 344 -16.48 33.46 -34.65
C LEU A 344 -17.81 34.21 -34.46
N SER A 345 -17.77 35.42 -33.90
CA SER A 345 -18.95 36.27 -33.76
C SER A 345 -19.61 36.57 -35.12
N ARG A 346 -20.94 36.72 -35.11
CA ARG A 346 -21.77 37.12 -36.27
C ARG A 346 -21.95 38.65 -36.37
N GLU A 347 -21.55 39.40 -35.34
CA GLU A 347 -21.72 40.86 -35.29
C GLU A 347 -21.04 41.54 -36.48
N GLY A 348 -21.67 42.52 -37.12
CA GLY A 348 -21.10 43.21 -38.29
C GLY A 348 -21.15 42.43 -39.62
N LEU A 349 -21.46 41.13 -39.63
CA LEU A 349 -21.72 40.36 -40.86
C LEU A 349 -23.20 40.38 -41.27
N ILE A 350 -24.10 40.66 -40.32
CA ILE A 350 -25.56 40.65 -40.51
C ILE A 350 -26.04 41.83 -41.38
N LEU A 351 -25.31 42.96 -41.41
CA LEU A 351 -25.78 44.17 -42.09
C LEU A 351 -25.31 44.35 -43.54
N PHE A 352 -24.38 43.54 -44.07
CA PHE A 352 -23.79 43.67 -45.43
C PHE A 352 -23.59 45.13 -45.93
N SER A 353 -23.35 46.09 -45.04
CA SER A 353 -23.47 47.51 -45.34
C SER A 353 -22.36 48.03 -46.26
N GLY A 354 -21.34 47.21 -46.54
CA GLY A 354 -20.25 47.49 -47.50
C GLY A 354 -20.14 46.52 -48.69
N GLY A 355 -21.11 45.61 -48.90
CA GLY A 355 -21.09 44.65 -50.03
C GLY A 355 -20.27 43.36 -49.82
N ARG A 356 -20.29 42.46 -50.83
CA ARG A 356 -19.73 41.08 -50.73
C ARG A 356 -18.22 41.03 -50.50
N ALA A 357 -17.46 42.02 -50.98
CA ALA A 357 -16.00 42.06 -50.81
C ALA A 357 -15.60 42.35 -49.36
N THR A 358 -16.21 43.36 -48.73
CA THR A 358 -15.98 43.71 -47.32
C THR A 358 -16.40 42.60 -46.37
N ALA A 359 -17.51 41.91 -46.66
CA ALA A 359 -17.92 40.72 -45.90
C ALA A 359 -16.91 39.58 -46.03
N ARG A 360 -16.38 39.33 -47.25
CA ARG A 360 -15.33 38.32 -47.48
C ARG A 360 -14.06 38.63 -46.70
N ASP A 361 -13.60 39.88 -46.68
CA ASP A 361 -12.40 40.26 -45.93
C ASP A 361 -12.59 40.20 -44.42
N LEU A 362 -13.78 40.53 -43.90
CA LEU A 362 -14.10 40.38 -42.49
C LEU A 362 -14.19 38.90 -42.07
N VAL A 363 -14.80 38.05 -42.89
CA VAL A 363 -14.82 36.59 -42.67
C VAL A 363 -13.40 36.02 -42.71
N LYS A 364 -12.58 36.41 -43.69
CA LYS A 364 -11.17 36.01 -43.75
C LYS A 364 -10.41 36.49 -42.52
N LYS A 365 -10.62 37.73 -42.06
CA LYS A 365 -9.97 38.26 -40.85
C LYS A 365 -10.41 37.49 -39.61
N ARG A 366 -11.69 37.10 -39.49
CA ARG A 366 -12.20 36.30 -38.36
C ARG A 366 -11.79 34.85 -38.42
N LEU A 367 -11.83 34.20 -39.58
CA LEU A 367 -11.27 32.85 -39.76
C LEU A 367 -9.76 32.88 -39.56
N LYS A 368 -9.08 33.93 -39.98
CA LYS A 368 -7.67 34.12 -39.69
C LYS A 368 -7.45 34.31 -38.20
N SER A 369 -8.17 35.19 -37.50
CA SER A 369 -8.07 35.36 -36.04
C SER A 369 -8.55 34.16 -35.24
N PHE A 370 -9.54 33.40 -35.71
CA PHE A 370 -9.98 32.15 -35.11
C PHE A 370 -8.95 31.07 -35.38
N ASN A 371 -8.49 30.92 -36.62
CA ASN A 371 -7.42 29.98 -36.96
C ASN A 371 -6.10 30.39 -36.35
N GLU A 372 -5.83 31.67 -36.06
CA GLU A 372 -4.71 32.30 -35.34
C GLU A 372 -5.00 32.43 -33.86
N ALA A 373 -6.17 32.08 -33.33
CA ALA A 373 -6.41 31.90 -31.90
C ALA A 373 -6.34 30.40 -31.58
N LEU A 374 -6.84 29.59 -32.51
CA LEU A 374 -6.58 28.18 -32.75
C LEU A 374 -5.16 27.92 -33.31
N SER A 375 -4.45 28.97 -33.75
CA SER A 375 -3.01 29.03 -34.17
C SER A 375 -2.23 30.13 -33.44
N PHE A 376 -2.80 30.80 -32.42
CA PHE A 376 -2.02 31.41 -31.33
C PHE A 376 -1.58 30.26 -30.45
N ASN A 377 -2.51 29.35 -30.30
CA ASN A 377 -2.38 27.92 -30.49
C ASN A 377 -1.60 27.43 -31.78
N GLU A 378 -0.57 28.09 -32.33
CA GLU A 378 0.60 27.40 -32.90
C GLU A 378 1.40 26.88 -31.72
N ALA A 379 1.24 27.56 -30.58
CA ALA A 379 1.11 26.99 -29.26
C ALA A 379 0.00 25.93 -29.06
N LEU A 380 -0.77 25.39 -30.02
CA LEU A 380 -1.59 24.14 -29.96
C LEU A 380 -0.92 23.08 -30.77
N ASP A 381 -0.05 23.36 -31.73
CA ASP A 381 0.88 22.31 -32.12
C ASP A 381 1.96 22.20 -31.04
N ASN A 382 2.37 23.33 -30.43
CA ASN A 382 3.19 23.40 -29.24
C ASN A 382 2.44 23.10 -27.92
N MET A 383 1.12 23.35 -27.76
CA MET A 383 0.28 22.90 -26.62
C MET A 383 -0.22 21.50 -26.89
N TYR A 384 -0.51 21.05 -28.10
CA TYR A 384 -0.68 19.63 -28.34
C TYR A 384 0.64 18.92 -28.05
N LYS A 385 1.81 19.49 -28.36
CA LYS A 385 3.10 18.98 -27.85
C LYS A 385 3.22 19.07 -26.32
N LYS A 386 2.91 20.20 -25.67
CA LYS A 386 2.99 20.39 -24.19
C LYS A 386 1.88 19.70 -23.38
N GLN A 387 0.68 19.54 -23.93
CA GLN A 387 -0.54 18.95 -23.35
C GLN A 387 -0.74 17.50 -23.81
N SER A 388 -0.07 17.04 -24.88
CA SER A 388 0.16 15.60 -25.06
C SER A 388 1.02 15.00 -23.96
N TYR A 389 1.68 15.86 -23.18
CA TYR A 389 2.35 15.49 -21.96
C TYR A 389 1.43 15.55 -20.73
N TRP A 390 0.29 16.25 -20.81
CA TRP A 390 -0.68 16.28 -19.73
C TRP A 390 -1.48 15.00 -19.77
N ILE A 391 -1.56 14.28 -18.66
CA ILE A 391 -2.20 12.97 -18.64
C ILE A 391 -3.42 13.01 -17.74
N ILE A 392 -4.56 12.62 -18.29
CA ILE A 392 -5.76 12.26 -17.52
C ILE A 392 -5.88 10.74 -17.60
N LEU A 393 -5.40 10.04 -16.58
CA LEU A 393 -5.39 8.57 -16.55
C LEU A 393 -6.80 7.99 -16.56
N ASP A 394 -7.71 8.60 -15.79
CA ASP A 394 -9.10 8.14 -15.71
C ASP A 394 -9.83 8.32 -17.05
N LYS A 395 -10.24 7.19 -17.64
CA LYS A 395 -10.88 7.17 -18.97
C LYS A 395 -12.18 7.98 -18.99
N GLY A 396 -13.03 7.81 -17.98
CA GLY A 396 -14.33 8.50 -17.91
C GLY A 396 -14.18 10.01 -17.78
N LEU A 397 -13.26 10.46 -16.91
CA LEU A 397 -12.92 11.88 -16.79
C LEU A 397 -12.37 12.44 -18.10
N ARG A 398 -11.43 11.73 -18.73
CA ARG A 398 -10.83 12.16 -20.00
C ARG A 398 -11.88 12.31 -21.10
N GLU A 399 -12.72 11.30 -21.29
CA GLU A 399 -13.79 11.32 -22.29
C GLU A 399 -14.79 12.46 -22.02
N LYS A 400 -15.22 12.66 -20.78
CA LYS A 400 -16.11 13.77 -20.39
C LYS A 400 -15.47 15.12 -20.71
N THR A 401 -14.20 15.32 -20.35
CA THR A 401 -13.47 16.57 -20.62
C THR A 401 -13.35 16.83 -22.12
N CYS A 402 -12.93 15.83 -22.91
CA CYS A 402 -12.85 15.94 -24.37
C CYS A 402 -14.23 16.25 -25.00
N GLN A 403 -15.29 15.59 -24.55
CA GLN A 403 -16.65 15.83 -25.02
C GLN A 403 -17.11 17.27 -24.77
N VAL A 404 -16.83 17.84 -23.59
CA VAL A 404 -17.20 19.25 -23.30
C VAL A 404 -16.43 20.22 -24.20
N ILE A 405 -15.14 19.96 -24.48
CA ILE A 405 -14.35 20.77 -25.43
C ILE A 405 -14.99 20.71 -26.82
N ILE A 406 -15.33 19.51 -27.29
CA ILE A 406 -15.98 19.28 -28.60
C ILE A 406 -17.31 20.03 -28.69
N GLN A 407 -18.17 19.89 -27.68
CA GLN A 407 -19.48 20.55 -27.64
C GLN A 407 -19.37 22.08 -27.56
N THR A 408 -18.30 22.62 -26.97
CA THR A 408 -18.08 24.06 -26.86
C THR A 408 -17.61 24.67 -28.19
N ILE A 409 -16.73 23.99 -28.92
CA ILE A 409 -16.04 24.57 -30.09
C ILE A 409 -16.70 24.17 -31.41
N VAL A 410 -16.99 22.87 -31.57
CA VAL A 410 -17.35 22.32 -32.88
C VAL A 410 -18.69 22.84 -33.41
N PRO A 411 -19.77 22.99 -32.61
CA PRO A 411 -21.02 23.55 -33.11
C PRO A 411 -20.88 24.99 -33.62
N VAL A 412 -20.10 25.82 -32.92
CA VAL A 412 -19.86 27.22 -33.30
C VAL A 412 -19.05 27.28 -34.59
N TYR A 413 -17.99 26.48 -34.69
CA TYR A 413 -17.18 26.37 -35.90
C TYR A 413 -17.98 25.86 -37.10
N ARG A 414 -18.75 24.78 -36.92
CA ARG A 414 -19.60 24.19 -37.96
C ARG A 414 -20.63 25.20 -38.47
N SER A 415 -21.32 25.89 -37.57
CA SER A 415 -22.30 26.92 -37.95
C SER A 415 -21.65 28.09 -38.69
N TYR A 416 -20.47 28.54 -38.26
CA TYR A 416 -19.76 29.61 -38.94
C TYR A 416 -19.31 29.21 -40.35
N MET A 417 -18.75 28.01 -40.51
CA MET A 417 -18.32 27.49 -41.81
C MET A 417 -19.48 27.23 -42.76
N GLN A 418 -20.63 26.76 -42.28
CA GLN A 418 -21.82 26.60 -43.13
C GLN A 418 -22.34 27.93 -43.69
N ASN A 419 -22.31 29.00 -42.89
CA ASN A 419 -22.86 30.29 -43.29
C ASN A 419 -21.88 31.13 -44.13
N TYR A 420 -20.58 31.01 -43.90
CA TYR A 420 -19.57 31.90 -44.49
C TYR A 420 -18.46 31.18 -45.26
N GLY A 421 -18.35 29.85 -45.16
CA GLY A 421 -17.37 29.02 -45.88
C GLY A 421 -17.42 29.18 -47.39
N PRO A 422 -18.60 29.14 -48.04
CA PRO A 422 -18.71 29.31 -49.50
C PRO A 422 -18.17 30.65 -50.03
N ILE A 423 -18.10 31.69 -49.18
CA ILE A 423 -17.58 33.02 -49.53
C ILE A 423 -16.05 33.03 -49.60
N VAL A 424 -15.40 32.10 -48.90
CA VAL A 424 -13.95 31.98 -48.75
C VAL A 424 -13.38 30.86 -49.62
N GLU A 425 -14.15 29.80 -49.87
CA GLU A 425 -13.78 28.64 -50.71
C GLU A 425 -13.65 28.97 -52.21
N GLN A 426 -14.21 30.09 -52.66
CA GLN A 426 -14.07 30.58 -54.05
C GLN A 426 -12.71 31.22 -54.35
N ASP A 427 -11.83 31.35 -53.35
CA ASP A 427 -10.52 31.98 -53.47
C ASP A 427 -9.40 30.92 -53.61
N PRO A 428 -8.42 31.08 -54.52
CA PRO A 428 -7.27 30.18 -54.63
C PRO A 428 -6.41 30.07 -53.35
N SER A 429 -6.58 30.97 -52.39
CA SER A 429 -5.94 30.95 -51.06
C SER A 429 -6.77 30.27 -49.95
N ALA A 430 -7.90 29.62 -50.29
CA ALA A 430 -8.82 28.98 -49.33
C ALA A 430 -8.15 27.98 -48.38
N SER A 431 -7.11 27.26 -48.83
CA SER A 431 -6.35 26.30 -48.02
C SER A 431 -5.65 26.93 -46.81
N LYS A 432 -5.39 28.24 -46.82
CA LYS A 432 -4.79 28.98 -45.71
C LYS A 432 -5.80 29.32 -44.61
N TYR A 433 -7.09 29.35 -44.92
CA TYR A 433 -8.18 29.79 -44.03
C TYR A 433 -9.18 28.68 -43.68
N ALA A 434 -9.21 27.58 -44.43
CA ALA A 434 -10.00 26.38 -44.13
C ALA A 434 -9.07 25.19 -43.78
N LYS A 435 -8.17 25.39 -42.80
CA LYS A 435 -7.12 24.42 -42.44
C LYS A 435 -7.66 23.16 -41.73
N TYR A 436 -8.83 23.26 -41.09
CA TYR A 436 -9.45 22.17 -40.35
C TYR A 436 -10.88 21.94 -40.85
N THR A 437 -11.30 20.68 -40.95
CA THR A 437 -12.72 20.33 -41.06
C THR A 437 -13.29 20.06 -39.67
N ALA A 438 -14.60 20.24 -39.48
CA ALA A 438 -15.26 19.92 -38.21
C ALA A 438 -14.95 18.50 -37.72
N GLN A 439 -14.90 17.52 -38.63
CA GLN A 439 -14.54 16.13 -38.33
C GLN A 439 -13.06 15.95 -37.93
N SER A 440 -12.14 16.69 -38.54
CA SER A 440 -10.72 16.65 -38.14
C SER A 440 -10.48 17.30 -36.77
N SER A 441 -11.22 18.35 -36.43
CA SER A 441 -11.16 18.98 -35.11
C SER A 441 -11.71 18.07 -34.02
N GLU A 442 -12.83 17.39 -34.27
CA GLU A 442 -13.38 16.36 -33.36
C GLU A 442 -12.34 15.27 -33.05
N LYS A 443 -11.73 14.68 -34.10
CA LYS A 443 -10.69 13.65 -33.93
C LYS A 443 -9.44 14.14 -33.18
N MET A 444 -9.06 15.41 -33.37
CA MET A 444 -7.94 16.00 -32.66
C MET A 444 -8.23 16.15 -31.15
N PHE A 445 -9.44 16.61 -30.81
CA PHE A 445 -9.84 16.77 -29.41
C PHE A 445 -10.03 15.44 -28.69
N ASP A 446 -10.48 14.40 -29.39
CA ASP A 446 -10.58 13.04 -28.84
C ASP A 446 -9.22 12.43 -28.46
N LEU A 447 -8.13 12.86 -29.11
CA LEU A 447 -6.77 12.37 -28.84
C LEU A 447 -6.07 13.09 -27.67
N LEU A 448 -6.66 14.16 -27.11
CA LEU A 448 -6.08 14.89 -25.98
C LEU A 448 -5.93 14.01 -24.74
N PHE A 449 -4.93 14.33 -23.92
CA PHE A 449 -4.64 13.71 -22.62
C PHE A 449 -4.32 12.20 -22.61
N HIS A 450 -4.11 11.59 -23.78
CA HIS A 450 -3.75 10.19 -23.88
C HIS A 450 -2.27 9.96 -23.52
N PRO A 451 -1.94 8.92 -22.73
CA PRO A 451 -0.55 8.55 -22.49
C PRO A 451 0.13 8.17 -23.81
N LYS A 452 1.20 8.86 -24.19
CA LYS A 452 2.01 8.46 -25.35
C LYS A 452 2.81 7.20 -25.00
N ARG A 453 2.71 6.15 -25.82
CA ARG A 453 3.62 5.00 -25.75
C ARG A 453 5.02 5.47 -26.17
N VAL A 454 5.90 5.71 -25.20
CA VAL A 454 7.32 5.92 -25.50
C VAL A 454 7.90 4.57 -25.94
N SER A 455 8.15 4.40 -27.24
CA SER A 455 9.06 3.37 -27.74
C SER A 455 10.45 3.72 -27.22
N HIS A 456 10.93 3.02 -26.19
CA HIS A 456 12.32 3.13 -25.77
C HIS A 456 13.22 2.61 -26.89
N GLY A 457 13.77 3.53 -27.68
CA GLY A 457 14.97 3.26 -28.47
C GLY A 457 16.06 2.78 -27.52
N SER A 458 16.72 1.69 -27.89
CA SER A 458 17.79 1.06 -27.13
C SER A 458 18.91 2.06 -26.82
N PHE A 459 18.91 2.62 -25.62
CA PHE A 459 20.08 3.31 -25.08
C PHE A 459 21.07 2.25 -24.57
N LYS A 460 22.19 2.09 -25.30
CA LYS A 460 23.39 1.45 -24.79
C LYS A 460 23.84 2.21 -23.55
N MET A 461 23.71 1.57 -22.39
CA MET A 461 24.18 2.04 -21.10
C MET A 461 25.71 2.04 -21.09
N ARG A 462 26.32 3.24 -21.05
CA ARG A 462 27.72 3.40 -20.68
C ARG A 462 27.77 3.44 -19.16
N HIS A 463 28.44 2.46 -18.57
CA HIS A 463 28.58 2.31 -17.12
C HIS A 463 29.30 3.51 -16.49
N SER A 464 28.65 4.13 -15.51
CA SER A 464 29.31 4.83 -14.41
C SER A 464 28.52 4.53 -13.13
N ASN A 465 29.22 3.91 -12.17
CA ASN A 465 28.72 3.56 -10.85
C ASN A 465 28.15 4.79 -10.12
N GLU A 466 26.91 4.71 -9.66
CA GLU A 466 26.48 5.05 -8.30
C GLU A 466 24.94 4.91 -8.14
N LYS A 467 24.56 4.11 -7.12
CA LYS A 467 23.28 4.03 -6.38
C LYS A 467 21.96 4.37 -7.11
N PHE A 468 21.15 3.34 -7.34
CA PHE A 468 19.81 3.09 -6.73
C PHE A 468 19.24 1.84 -7.40
N ASP A 469 19.21 0.72 -6.67
CA ASP A 469 18.69 -0.54 -7.20
C ASP A 469 17.16 -0.54 -7.06
N ASN A 470 16.51 -0.61 -8.22
CA ASN A 470 15.07 -0.53 -8.43
C ASN A 470 14.64 -1.92 -8.90
N LYS A 471 14.11 -2.76 -7.99
CA LYS A 471 13.46 -4.02 -8.35
C LYS A 471 12.24 -4.27 -7.46
N VAL A 472 11.08 -3.84 -7.93
CA VAL A 472 9.82 -4.56 -7.69
C VAL A 472 9.15 -4.75 -9.05
N THR A 473 9.09 -6.00 -9.48
CA THR A 473 8.42 -6.45 -10.68
C THR A 473 7.00 -6.89 -10.33
N ASN A 474 6.04 -6.40 -11.10
CA ASN A 474 4.70 -6.93 -11.38
C ASN A 474 4.24 -8.19 -10.63
N HIS A 475 3.22 -8.05 -9.79
CA HIS A 475 2.24 -9.11 -9.53
C HIS A 475 0.83 -8.55 -9.37
N TYR A 476 0.14 -8.36 -10.51
CA TYR A 476 -1.32 -8.52 -10.61
C TYR A 476 -1.63 -9.07 -12.00
N ARG A 477 -1.73 -10.39 -12.09
CA ARG A 477 -2.23 -11.10 -13.27
C ARG A 477 -3.63 -11.60 -12.92
N ASN A 478 -4.66 -10.91 -13.42
CA ASN A 478 -6.03 -11.38 -13.35
C ASN A 478 -6.21 -12.55 -14.33
N SER A 479 -6.74 -13.66 -13.82
CA SER A 479 -7.22 -14.79 -14.62
C SER A 479 -8.56 -14.43 -15.30
N PRO A 480 -8.83 -14.93 -16.52
CA PRO A 480 -10.10 -14.69 -17.20
C PRO A 480 -11.18 -15.68 -16.76
N THR A 481 -12.40 -15.18 -16.63
CA THR A 481 -13.65 -15.93 -16.48
C THR A 481 -13.93 -16.75 -17.74
N VAL A 482 -14.16 -18.05 -17.56
CA VAL A 482 -14.74 -18.95 -18.56
C VAL A 482 -16.27 -18.84 -18.51
N LYS A 483 -16.88 -19.02 -19.68
CA LYS A 483 -18.33 -19.06 -19.93
C LYS A 483 -19.07 -20.07 -19.05
#